data_AF-A0A6C0C8U5-F1
#
_entry.id   AF-A0A6C0C8U5-F1
#
_cell.length_a   1.000
_cell.length_b   1.000
_cell.length_c   1.000
_cell.angle_alpha   90.00
_cell.angle_beta   90.00
_cell.angle_gamma   90.00
#
_symmetry.space_group_name_H-M   'P 1'
#
loop_
_entity.id
_entity.type
_entity.pdbx_description
1 polymer ?
#
loop_
_entity_poly.entity_id
_entity_poly.type
_entity_poly.pdbx_seq_one_letter_code
_entity_poly.pdbx_strand_id
1 'polypeptide(L)'
;MLSICTDILYLIGKHLSEKEKIKWLSICTDTNKLKNKFIYNTKVSLNKILNLSYRHNFSHVSHITLDAKVPDCVTHLEYKYFFNSPIKGCIPSSVKYLEFGFKFNQSIEGCIPLSVTHLTFGYEFQQSIKGNIPLSVTHLDVARYNKTMGQMPSSVTHLRLAYLREENVDFIPSSVTHLTFTDNLREKGSIAIPKTVKYVKWQ
;
A
#
# COMPACT_ATOMS: atom_id res chain seq x y z
N MET A 1 11.46 -9.60 -44.98
CA MET A 1 11.26 -8.70 -43.82
C MET A 1 12.36 -9.05 -42.82
N LEU A 2 13.32 -8.16 -42.56
CA LEU A 2 14.40 -8.42 -41.61
C LEU A 2 13.80 -8.57 -40.20
N SER A 3 13.93 -9.75 -39.60
CA SER A 3 13.56 -9.98 -38.20
C SER A 3 14.56 -9.20 -37.34
N ILE A 4 14.10 -8.11 -36.75
CA ILE A 4 14.86 -7.43 -35.69
C ILE A 4 14.95 -8.41 -34.53
N CYS A 5 16.16 -8.69 -34.06
CA CYS A 5 16.39 -9.62 -32.96
C CYS A 5 15.54 -9.22 -31.75
N THR A 6 14.91 -10.21 -31.11
CA THR A 6 14.06 -10.02 -29.92
C THR A 6 14.79 -9.31 -28.78
N ASP A 7 16.11 -9.42 -28.72
CA ASP A 7 16.93 -8.76 -27.71
C ASP A 7 16.99 -7.25 -27.92
N ILE A 8 17.10 -6.80 -29.17
CA ILE A 8 17.08 -5.37 -29.51
C ILE A 8 15.70 -4.78 -29.17
N LEU A 9 14.62 -5.49 -29.53
CA LEU A 9 13.27 -5.07 -29.17
C LEU A 9 13.10 -4.99 -27.65
N TYR A 10 13.60 -5.97 -26.90
CA TYR A 10 13.55 -5.96 -25.44
C TYR A 10 14.33 -4.78 -24.84
N LEU A 11 15.52 -4.46 -25.36
CA LEU A 11 16.31 -3.30 -24.95
C LEU A 11 15.57 -1.99 -25.23
N ILE A 12 14.97 -1.82 -26.41
CA ILE A 12 14.15 -0.65 -26.72
C ILE A 12 13.02 -0.51 -25.69
N GLY A 13 12.29 -1.60 -25.42
CA GLY A 13 11.19 -1.60 -24.47
C GLY A 13 11.60 -1.26 -23.03
N LYS A 14 12.86 -1.50 -22.62
CA LYS A 14 13.39 -1.10 -21.31
C LYS A 14 13.50 0.42 -21.16
N HIS A 15 13.69 1.16 -22.25
CA HIS A 15 13.82 2.62 -22.23
C HIS A 15 12.48 3.36 -22.35
N LEU A 16 11.38 2.65 -22.64
CA LEU A 16 10.05 3.24 -22.76
C LEU A 16 9.38 3.44 -21.39
N SER A 17 8.63 4.54 -21.22
CA SER A 17 7.68 4.67 -20.12
C SER A 17 6.62 3.56 -20.19
N GLU A 18 5.91 3.28 -19.11
CA GLU A 18 4.94 2.17 -19.12
C GLU A 18 3.78 2.39 -20.09
N LYS A 19 3.35 3.64 -20.28
CA LYS A 19 2.31 3.99 -21.25
C LYS A 19 2.79 3.78 -22.68
N GLU A 20 4.02 4.17 -22.98
CA GLU A 20 4.64 3.95 -24.30
C GLU A 20 4.89 2.47 -24.54
N LYS A 21 5.37 1.75 -23.52
CA LYS A 21 5.60 0.30 -23.55
C LYS A 21 4.32 -0.45 -23.88
N ILE A 22 3.20 -0.16 -23.22
CA ILE A 22 1.91 -0.81 -23.51
C ILE A 22 1.48 -0.56 -24.97
N LYS A 23 1.61 0.68 -25.46
CA LYS A 23 1.30 1.01 -26.86
C LYS A 23 2.22 0.25 -27.81
N TRP A 24 3.53 0.29 -27.57
CA TRP A 24 4.54 -0.35 -28.41
C TRP A 24 4.38 -1.88 -28.48
N LEU A 25 4.05 -2.52 -27.36
CA LEU A 25 3.74 -3.95 -27.26
C LEU A 25 2.43 -4.35 -27.96
N SER A 26 1.62 -3.39 -28.39
CA SER A 26 0.39 -3.63 -29.16
C SER A 26 0.56 -3.48 -30.67
N ILE A 27 1.72 -3.02 -31.14
CA ILE A 27 1.96 -2.67 -32.55
C ILE A 27 2.02 -3.91 -33.45
N CYS A 28 2.76 -4.95 -33.06
CA CYS A 28 2.92 -6.16 -33.88
C CYS A 28 3.06 -7.43 -33.03
N THR A 29 3.02 -8.59 -33.70
CA THR A 29 3.14 -9.91 -33.06
C THR A 29 4.46 -10.10 -32.31
N ASP A 30 5.58 -9.61 -32.85
CA ASP A 30 6.89 -9.79 -32.23
C ASP A 30 7.07 -8.94 -30.96
N THR A 31 6.63 -7.68 -30.97
CA THR A 31 6.63 -6.88 -29.73
C THR A 31 5.62 -7.41 -28.73
N ASN A 32 4.47 -7.91 -29.17
CA ASN A 32 3.45 -8.50 -28.29
C ASN A 32 3.97 -9.70 -27.49
N LYS A 33 4.82 -10.55 -28.08
CA LYS A 33 5.51 -11.66 -27.38
C LYS A 33 6.33 -11.19 -26.17
N LEU A 34 6.77 -9.94 -26.15
CA LEU A 34 7.58 -9.38 -25.06
C LEU A 34 6.76 -8.93 -23.85
N LYS A 35 5.42 -8.93 -23.90
CA LYS A 35 4.56 -8.49 -22.77
C LYS A 35 4.86 -9.21 -21.46
N ASN A 36 5.18 -10.51 -21.54
CA ASN A 36 5.53 -11.35 -20.40
C ASN A 36 6.95 -11.07 -19.84
N LYS A 37 7.81 -10.33 -20.56
CA LYS A 37 9.19 -10.04 -20.13
C LYS A 37 9.34 -8.73 -19.35
N PHE A 38 8.32 -7.88 -19.32
CA PHE A 38 8.36 -6.59 -18.65
C PHE A 38 7.54 -6.62 -17.36
N ILE A 39 8.06 -5.96 -16.32
CA ILE A 39 7.32 -5.63 -15.09
C ILE A 39 6.68 -4.25 -15.27
N TYR A 40 5.44 -4.12 -14.80
CA TYR A 40 4.64 -2.90 -14.83
C TYR A 40 4.33 -2.48 -13.38
N ASN A 41 4.79 -1.29 -13.02
CA ASN A 41 4.68 -0.71 -11.68
C ASN A 41 3.61 0.39 -11.59
N THR A 42 3.00 0.78 -12.71
CA THR A 42 1.88 1.73 -12.71
C THR A 42 0.69 1.10 -12.02
N LYS A 43 0.07 1.88 -11.13
CA LYS A 43 -1.19 1.52 -10.50
C LYS A 43 -2.25 1.19 -11.54
N VAL A 44 -2.74 -0.04 -11.51
CA VAL A 44 -3.81 -0.53 -12.39
C VAL A 44 -4.92 -1.16 -11.57
N SER A 45 -6.16 -1.10 -12.04
CA SER A 45 -7.27 -1.78 -11.39
C SER A 45 -7.26 -3.27 -11.74
N LEU A 46 -7.43 -4.15 -10.74
CA LEU A 46 -7.33 -5.61 -10.91
C LEU A 46 -8.22 -6.10 -12.06
N ASN A 47 -9.46 -5.64 -12.11
CA ASN A 47 -10.43 -5.97 -13.15
C ASN A 47 -9.97 -5.66 -14.58
N LYS A 48 -9.05 -4.71 -14.79
CA LYS A 48 -8.46 -4.43 -16.11
C LYS A 48 -7.42 -5.47 -16.52
N ILE A 49 -6.85 -6.21 -15.57
CA ILE A 49 -5.74 -7.14 -15.80
C ILE A 49 -6.10 -8.60 -15.56
N LEU A 50 -7.29 -8.92 -15.02
CA LEU A 50 -7.69 -10.29 -14.66
C LEU A 50 -7.52 -11.30 -15.81
N ASN A 51 -7.90 -10.89 -17.02
CA ASN A 51 -7.90 -11.76 -18.20
C ASN A 51 -6.58 -11.71 -18.98
N LEU A 52 -5.56 -11.02 -18.48
CA LEU A 52 -4.26 -10.92 -19.15
C LEU A 52 -3.37 -12.12 -18.80
N SER A 53 -2.76 -12.74 -19.81
CA SER A 53 -1.77 -13.82 -19.61
C SER A 53 -0.55 -13.37 -18.80
N TYR A 54 -0.18 -12.09 -18.93
CA TYR A 54 0.93 -11.43 -18.24
C TYR A 54 0.49 -10.69 -16.97
N ARG A 55 -0.69 -10.96 -16.40
CA ARG A 55 -1.19 -10.27 -15.20
C ARG A 55 -0.24 -10.33 -14.01
N HIS A 56 0.62 -11.35 -13.95
CA HIS A 56 1.63 -11.55 -12.92
C HIS A 56 2.81 -10.57 -13.00
N ASN A 57 2.86 -9.75 -14.04
CA ASN A 57 3.89 -8.73 -14.20
C ASN A 57 3.48 -7.36 -13.64
N PHE A 58 2.26 -7.21 -13.13
CA PHE A 58 1.80 -5.98 -12.49
C PHE A 58 2.11 -6.02 -10.99
N SER A 59 3.00 -5.14 -10.54
CA SER A 59 3.45 -5.10 -9.15
C SER A 59 2.58 -4.19 -8.27
N HIS A 60 1.82 -3.26 -8.87
CA HIS A 60 0.96 -2.31 -8.19
C HIS A 60 -0.50 -2.41 -8.66
N VAL A 61 -1.39 -2.87 -7.78
CA VAL A 61 -2.78 -3.16 -8.11
C VAL A 61 -3.75 -2.48 -7.15
N SER A 62 -4.78 -1.86 -7.71
CA SER A 62 -5.96 -1.37 -6.99
C SER A 62 -7.12 -2.37 -7.10
N HIS A 63 -7.76 -2.71 -5.99
CA HIS A 63 -8.74 -3.79 -5.86
C HIS A 63 -10.14 -3.28 -5.51
N ILE A 64 -11.17 -3.94 -6.06
CA ILE A 64 -12.57 -3.48 -6.05
C ILE A 64 -13.49 -4.45 -5.32
N THR A 65 -13.24 -5.76 -5.37
CA THR A 65 -14.22 -6.77 -4.93
C THR A 65 -13.59 -8.12 -4.61
N LEU A 66 -14.09 -8.76 -3.55
CA LEU A 66 -13.68 -10.06 -3.00
C LEU A 66 -13.65 -11.22 -4.02
N ASP A 67 -14.42 -11.13 -5.11
CA ASP A 67 -14.59 -12.24 -6.05
C ASP A 67 -13.35 -12.51 -6.92
N ALA A 68 -12.38 -11.60 -6.90
CA ALA A 68 -11.16 -11.70 -7.68
C ALA A 68 -9.94 -11.89 -6.76
N LYS A 69 -9.35 -13.10 -6.79
CA LYS A 69 -8.09 -13.40 -6.08
C LYS A 69 -6.99 -12.47 -6.58
N VAL A 70 -6.34 -11.76 -5.66
CA VAL A 70 -5.18 -10.92 -5.96
C VAL A 70 -4.02 -11.83 -6.41
N PRO A 71 -3.31 -11.52 -7.51
CA PRO A 71 -2.16 -12.31 -7.94
C PRO A 71 -1.02 -12.34 -6.90
N ASP A 72 -0.34 -13.48 -6.75
CA ASP A 72 0.71 -13.70 -5.74
C ASP A 72 2.02 -12.93 -5.99
N CYS A 73 2.09 -12.11 -7.03
CA CYS A 73 3.22 -11.25 -7.38
C CYS A 73 3.02 -9.79 -6.96
N VAL A 74 1.82 -9.42 -6.51
CA VAL A 74 1.47 -8.04 -6.20
C VAL A 74 2.25 -7.59 -4.98
N THR A 75 2.95 -6.47 -5.10
CA THR A 75 3.76 -5.89 -4.02
C THR A 75 3.10 -4.67 -3.39
N HIS A 76 2.28 -3.95 -4.16
CA HIS A 76 1.47 -2.81 -3.69
C HIS A 76 0.00 -3.13 -3.96
N LEU A 77 -0.78 -3.20 -2.87
CA LEU A 77 -2.20 -3.48 -2.92
C LEU A 77 -2.97 -2.33 -2.27
N GLU A 78 -3.88 -1.73 -3.04
CA GLU A 78 -4.76 -0.67 -2.56
C GLU A 78 -6.23 -1.08 -2.71
N TYR A 79 -7.01 -0.98 -1.64
CA TYR A 79 -8.45 -1.15 -1.68
C TYR A 79 -9.15 0.17 -2.00
N LYS A 80 -10.21 0.10 -2.82
CA LYS A 80 -10.99 1.29 -3.18
C LYS A 80 -11.64 1.99 -2.00
N TYR A 81 -11.89 3.30 -2.17
CA TYR A 81 -12.52 4.20 -1.19
C TYR A 81 -13.70 3.61 -0.40
N PHE A 82 -14.65 2.96 -1.08
CA PHE A 82 -15.86 2.40 -0.47
C PHE A 82 -15.73 0.94 0.02
N PHE A 83 -14.55 0.33 -0.09
CA PHE A 83 -14.34 -1.06 0.31
C PHE A 83 -14.47 -1.23 1.83
N ASN A 84 -15.37 -2.09 2.26
CA ASN A 84 -15.60 -2.39 3.68
C ASN A 84 -16.09 -3.83 3.86
N SER A 85 -15.31 -4.79 3.37
CA SER A 85 -15.66 -6.22 3.42
C SER A 85 -14.54 -7.03 4.07
N PRO A 86 -14.83 -8.21 4.66
CA PRO A 86 -13.82 -9.04 5.31
C PRO A 86 -12.66 -9.38 4.36
N ILE A 87 -11.44 -9.42 4.88
CA ILE A 87 -10.19 -9.56 4.07
C ILE A 87 -9.37 -10.81 4.42
N LYS A 88 -9.89 -11.71 5.26
CA LYS A 88 -9.16 -12.89 5.73
C LYS A 88 -8.80 -13.79 4.55
N GLY A 89 -7.49 -14.01 4.35
CA GLY A 89 -6.97 -14.82 3.23
C GLY A 89 -6.99 -14.13 1.86
N CYS A 90 -7.35 -12.84 1.78
CA CYS A 90 -7.44 -12.12 0.51
C CYS A 90 -6.13 -11.43 0.10
N ILE A 91 -5.21 -11.22 1.03
CA ILE A 91 -3.96 -10.48 0.82
C ILE A 91 -2.81 -11.47 0.62
N PRO A 92 -2.15 -11.49 -0.56
CA PRO A 92 -1.02 -12.38 -0.82
C PRO A 92 0.22 -12.04 0.03
N SER A 93 1.05 -13.05 0.30
CA SER A 93 2.30 -12.92 1.07
C SER A 93 3.42 -12.16 0.34
N SER A 94 3.20 -11.71 -0.90
CA SER A 94 4.11 -10.85 -1.65
C SER A 94 3.91 -9.37 -1.36
N VAL A 95 2.77 -8.99 -0.77
CA VAL A 95 2.40 -7.59 -0.54
C VAL A 95 3.32 -6.96 0.48
N LYS A 96 3.95 -5.85 0.10
CA LYS A 96 4.84 -5.02 0.93
C LYS A 96 4.19 -3.71 1.35
N TYR A 97 3.32 -3.18 0.50
CA TYR A 97 2.58 -1.92 0.70
C TYR A 97 1.09 -2.24 0.63
N LEU A 98 0.39 -1.96 1.71
CA LEU A 98 -1.03 -2.25 1.85
C LEU A 98 -1.78 -0.99 2.27
N GLU A 99 -2.71 -0.57 1.43
CA GLU A 99 -3.55 0.60 1.67
C GLU A 99 -5.04 0.21 1.67
N PHE A 100 -5.72 0.54 2.75
CA PHE A 100 -7.16 0.36 2.86
C PHE A 100 -7.92 1.61 2.42
N GLY A 101 -9.07 1.38 1.80
CA GLY A 101 -9.98 2.45 1.42
C GLY A 101 -10.59 3.17 2.62
N PHE A 102 -11.06 4.40 2.39
CA PHE A 102 -11.59 5.30 3.42
C PHE A 102 -12.64 4.65 4.35
N LYS A 103 -13.55 3.84 3.79
CA LYS A 103 -14.65 3.19 4.53
C LYS A 103 -14.29 1.87 5.21
N PHE A 104 -13.05 1.41 5.11
CA PHE A 104 -12.69 0.10 5.66
C PHE A 104 -12.75 0.11 7.20
N ASN A 105 -13.61 -0.73 7.77
CA ASN A 105 -13.79 -0.88 9.21
C ASN A 105 -14.05 -2.35 9.61
N GLN A 106 -13.32 -3.27 8.99
CA GLN A 106 -13.42 -4.72 9.28
C GLN A 106 -12.28 -5.19 10.16
N SER A 107 -12.49 -6.30 10.88
CA SER A 107 -11.43 -6.92 11.69
C SER A 107 -10.23 -7.27 10.81
N ILE A 108 -9.04 -7.08 11.37
CA ILE A 108 -7.75 -7.34 10.72
C ILE A 108 -7.01 -8.52 11.35
N GLU A 109 -7.63 -9.23 12.29
CA GLU A 109 -7.04 -10.37 12.99
C GLU A 109 -6.59 -11.45 12.00
N GLY A 110 -5.29 -11.75 12.00
CA GLY A 110 -4.67 -12.72 11.10
C GLY A 110 -4.82 -12.39 9.61
N CYS A 111 -5.14 -11.14 9.25
CA CYS A 111 -5.39 -10.75 7.86
C CYS A 111 -4.16 -10.14 7.18
N ILE A 112 -3.28 -9.48 7.93
CA ILE A 112 -2.13 -8.74 7.39
C ILE A 112 -0.90 -9.68 7.28
N PRO A 113 -0.34 -9.91 6.08
CA PRO A 113 0.82 -10.78 5.92
C PRO A 113 2.10 -10.22 6.55
N LEU A 114 3.01 -11.10 6.98
CA LEU A 114 4.32 -10.76 7.55
C LEU A 114 5.28 -10.06 6.57
N SER A 115 4.94 -9.99 5.28
CA SER A 115 5.70 -9.27 4.26
C SER A 115 5.41 -7.76 4.24
N VAL A 116 4.32 -7.31 4.86
CA VAL A 116 3.88 -5.91 4.81
C VAL A 116 4.83 -5.05 5.64
N THR A 117 5.33 -3.99 5.02
CA THR A 117 6.25 -3.02 5.63
C THR A 117 5.62 -1.63 5.77
N HIS A 118 4.68 -1.30 4.88
CA HIS A 118 3.92 -0.06 4.86
C HIS A 118 2.43 -0.39 4.91
N LEU A 119 1.75 0.15 5.90
CA LEU A 119 0.34 -0.11 6.16
C LEU A 119 -0.42 1.19 6.36
N THR A 120 -1.46 1.40 5.56
CA THR A 120 -2.33 2.58 5.64
C THR A 120 -3.76 2.13 5.89
N PHE A 121 -4.37 2.65 6.95
CA PHE A 121 -5.78 2.44 7.28
C PHE A 121 -6.66 3.57 6.77
N GLY A 122 -7.91 3.22 6.46
CA GLY A 122 -8.95 4.19 6.11
C GLY A 122 -9.40 5.05 7.29
N TYR A 123 -10.06 6.17 6.97
CA TYR A 123 -10.53 7.14 7.96
C TYR A 123 -11.63 6.60 8.90
N GLU A 124 -12.43 5.65 8.42
CA GLU A 124 -13.50 5.01 9.22
C GLU A 124 -13.01 3.80 10.05
N PHE A 125 -11.72 3.47 10.00
CA PHE A 125 -11.18 2.30 10.68
C PHE A 125 -11.17 2.49 12.21
N GLN A 126 -11.99 1.69 12.91
CA GLN A 126 -12.14 1.75 14.36
C GLN A 126 -11.86 0.41 15.05
N GLN A 127 -11.32 -0.60 14.34
CA GLN A 127 -11.04 -1.91 14.91
C GLN A 127 -9.73 -1.91 15.71
N SER A 128 -9.55 -2.86 16.65
CA SER A 128 -8.31 -2.93 17.42
C SER A 128 -7.13 -3.39 16.56
N ILE A 129 -5.99 -2.71 16.73
CA ILE A 129 -4.72 -3.10 16.11
C ILE A 129 -3.84 -3.99 16.99
N LYS A 130 -4.24 -4.24 18.24
CA LYS A 130 -3.43 -4.97 19.22
C LYS A 130 -3.08 -6.37 18.74
N GLY A 131 -1.79 -6.64 18.56
CA GLY A 131 -1.28 -7.94 18.11
C GLY A 131 -1.64 -8.31 16.67
N ASN A 132 -2.31 -7.42 15.93
CA ASN A 132 -2.79 -7.66 14.57
C ASN A 132 -1.93 -6.99 13.49
N ILE A 133 -1.03 -6.09 13.89
CA ILE A 133 -0.03 -5.50 12.99
C ILE A 133 1.27 -6.32 13.10
N PRO A 134 1.78 -6.87 11.99
CA PRO A 134 3.05 -7.58 11.96
C PRO A 134 4.25 -6.71 12.38
N LEU A 135 5.26 -7.33 13.00
CA LEU A 135 6.54 -6.67 13.36
C LEU A 135 7.37 -6.23 12.15
N SER A 136 7.00 -6.65 10.93
CA SER A 136 7.60 -6.16 9.68
C SER A 136 7.15 -4.73 9.33
N VAL A 137 6.04 -4.25 9.91
CA VAL A 137 5.49 -2.93 9.62
C VAL A 137 6.36 -1.86 10.29
N THR A 138 6.93 -0.98 9.46
CA THR A 138 7.78 0.14 9.89
C THR A 138 7.13 1.49 9.65
N HIS A 139 6.23 1.57 8.65
CA HIS A 139 5.47 2.75 8.29
C HIS A 139 3.98 2.47 8.51
N LEU A 140 3.36 3.24 9.40
CA LEU A 140 1.95 3.10 9.72
C LEU A 140 1.25 4.45 9.53
N ASP A 141 0.18 4.45 8.74
CA ASP A 141 -0.75 5.56 8.62
C ASP A 141 -2.09 5.14 9.22
N VAL A 142 -2.48 5.85 10.27
CA VAL A 142 -3.73 5.67 10.99
C VAL A 142 -4.41 7.03 11.07
N ALA A 143 -5.18 7.37 10.04
CA ALA A 143 -5.80 8.68 9.90
C ALA A 143 -6.62 9.09 11.15
N ARG A 144 -7.48 8.19 11.64
CA ARG A 144 -8.43 8.49 12.72
C ARG A 144 -8.49 7.41 13.80
N TYR A 145 -7.34 6.99 14.30
CA TYR A 145 -7.29 6.04 15.40
C TYR A 145 -7.37 6.75 16.75
N ASN A 146 -8.52 6.64 17.42
CA ASN A 146 -8.81 7.26 18.71
C ASN A 146 -8.75 6.27 19.89
N LYS A 147 -8.31 5.03 19.65
CA LYS A 147 -8.09 4.01 20.68
C LYS A 147 -6.64 4.06 21.17
N THR A 148 -6.34 3.35 22.26
CA THR A 148 -5.01 3.35 22.87
C THR A 148 -3.92 2.94 21.87
N MET A 149 -3.04 3.89 21.52
CA MET A 149 -1.93 3.67 20.58
C MET A 149 -0.77 2.87 21.19
N GLY A 150 -0.76 2.63 22.51
CA GLY A 150 0.13 1.68 23.19
C GLY A 150 -0.02 0.21 22.75
N GLN A 151 -0.87 -0.05 21.76
CA GLN A 151 -1.08 -1.35 21.12
C GLN A 151 -0.31 -1.48 19.79
N MET A 152 0.40 -0.44 19.36
CA MET A 152 1.24 -0.49 18.16
C MET A 152 2.48 -1.36 18.37
N PRO A 153 2.93 -2.08 17.33
CA PRO A 153 4.18 -2.82 17.40
C PRO A 153 5.38 -1.88 17.50
N SER A 154 6.38 -2.27 18.29
CA SER A 154 7.62 -1.53 18.48
C SER A 154 8.49 -1.42 17.22
N SER A 155 8.09 -2.06 16.12
CA SER A 155 8.71 -1.95 14.82
C SER A 155 8.36 -0.65 14.09
N VAL A 156 7.28 0.04 14.48
CA VAL A 156 6.84 1.25 13.79
C VAL A 156 7.78 2.41 14.14
N THR A 157 8.42 2.95 13.10
CA THR A 157 9.35 4.08 13.19
C THR A 157 8.81 5.34 12.53
N HIS A 158 7.93 5.18 11.54
CA HIS A 158 7.26 6.24 10.81
C HIS A 158 5.76 6.16 11.06
N LEU A 159 5.21 7.19 11.68
CA LEU A 159 3.80 7.27 12.04
C LEU A 159 3.17 8.48 11.36
N ARG A 160 2.05 8.26 10.67
CA ARG A 160 1.22 9.31 10.09
C ARG A 160 -0.16 9.30 10.74
N LEU A 161 -0.60 10.49 11.15
CA LEU A 161 -1.83 10.73 11.88
C LEU A 161 -2.58 11.89 11.22
N ALA A 162 -3.88 11.74 10.97
CA ALA A 162 -4.70 12.88 10.58
C ALA A 162 -5.27 13.59 11.82
N TYR A 163 -5.66 12.83 12.83
CA TYR A 163 -6.29 13.39 14.03
C TYR A 163 -5.65 12.86 15.30
N LEU A 164 -5.13 13.76 16.13
CA LEU A 164 -4.63 13.47 17.48
C LEU A 164 -5.31 14.41 18.47
N ARG A 165 -5.83 13.86 19.58
CA ARG A 165 -6.31 14.66 20.72
C ARG A 165 -5.18 14.78 21.74
N GLU A 166 -5.17 15.84 22.54
CA GLU A 166 -4.17 16.05 23.62
C GLU A 166 -4.09 14.85 24.57
N GLU A 167 -5.23 14.24 24.88
CA GLU A 167 -5.34 13.02 25.69
C GLU A 167 -4.67 11.79 25.04
N ASN A 168 -4.26 11.83 23.77
CA ASN A 168 -3.66 10.70 23.04
C ASN A 168 -2.14 10.83 22.83
N VAL A 169 -1.52 11.88 23.35
CA VAL A 169 -0.11 12.21 23.06
C VAL A 169 0.87 11.26 23.74
N ASP A 170 0.59 10.85 24.97
CA ASP A 170 1.40 9.87 25.74
C ASP A 170 1.40 8.47 25.12
N PHE A 171 0.63 8.26 24.04
CA PHE A 171 0.43 6.96 23.43
C PHE A 171 1.25 6.75 22.15
N ILE A 172 2.03 7.74 21.70
CA ILE A 172 2.98 7.53 20.59
C ILE A 172 4.13 6.64 21.10
N PRO A 173 4.35 5.45 20.50
CA PRO A 173 5.41 4.54 20.95
C PRO A 173 6.79 5.18 20.85
N SER A 174 7.68 4.83 21.79
CA SER A 174 9.07 5.28 21.81
C SER A 174 9.89 4.83 20.58
N SER A 175 9.39 3.87 19.81
CA SER A 175 10.01 3.45 18.55
C SER A 175 9.84 4.48 17.42
N VAL A 176 8.87 5.40 17.54
CA VAL A 176 8.57 6.39 16.50
C VAL A 176 9.66 7.46 16.48
N THR A 177 10.25 7.66 15.30
CA THR A 177 11.28 8.66 15.02
C THR A 177 10.82 9.72 14.02
N HIS A 178 9.87 9.38 13.16
CA HIS A 178 9.27 10.26 12.16
C HIS A 178 7.77 10.34 12.38
N LEU A 179 7.27 11.55 12.60
CA LEU A 179 5.86 11.81 12.85
C LEU A 179 5.33 12.79 11.81
N THR A 180 4.27 12.40 11.11
CA THR A 180 3.61 13.27 10.13
C THR A 180 2.16 13.51 10.54
N PHE A 181 1.76 14.78 10.54
CA PHE A 181 0.38 15.21 10.72
C PHE A 181 -0.19 15.69 9.39
N THR A 182 -1.38 15.21 9.01
CA THR A 182 -1.97 15.47 7.69
C THR A 182 -3.18 16.38 7.69
N ASP A 183 -3.73 16.63 8.87
CA ASP A 183 -4.86 17.52 9.03
C ASP A 183 -4.37 18.76 9.79
N ASN A 184 -5.02 19.89 9.52
CA ASN A 184 -4.68 21.15 10.18
C ASN A 184 -5.03 21.03 11.67
N LEU A 185 -4.08 20.58 12.49
CA LEU A 185 -4.04 20.77 13.94
C LEU A 185 -3.86 22.26 14.28
N ARG A 186 -4.57 23.15 13.58
CA ARG A 186 -4.40 24.59 13.62
C ARG A 186 -4.95 25.24 14.89
N GLU A 187 -5.63 24.51 15.77
CA GLU A 187 -6.35 25.17 16.86
C GLU A 187 -6.21 24.61 18.28
N LYS A 188 -5.53 23.50 18.58
CA LYS A 188 -5.56 23.00 19.98
C LYS A 188 -4.21 22.49 20.49
N GLY A 189 -3.56 23.41 21.23
CA GLY A 189 -2.71 23.11 22.38
C GLY A 189 -1.37 22.44 22.11
N SER A 190 -0.50 22.57 23.11
CA SER A 190 0.85 22.03 23.12
C SER A 190 0.82 20.50 23.11
N ILE A 191 0.85 19.89 21.93
CA ILE A 191 1.07 18.44 21.77
C ILE A 191 2.50 18.14 22.26
N ALA A 192 2.63 17.44 23.38
CA ALA A 192 3.90 16.99 23.93
C ALA A 192 4.52 15.86 23.08
N ILE A 193 5.25 16.21 22.03
CA ILE A 193 5.89 15.23 21.16
C ILE A 193 6.95 14.42 21.95
N PRO A 194 6.93 13.07 21.90
CA PRO A 194 7.94 12.26 22.58
C PRO A 194 9.35 12.60 22.13
N LYS A 195 10.32 12.57 23.06
CA LYS A 195 11.74 12.85 22.77
C LYS A 195 12.36 11.92 21.71
N THR A 196 11.73 10.80 21.43
CA THR A 196 12.18 9.82 20.43
C THR A 196 11.92 10.29 18.99
N VAL A 197 10.97 11.20 18.81
CA VAL A 197 10.63 11.77 17.51
C VAL A 197 11.71 12.78 17.12
N LYS A 198 12.43 12.47 16.04
CA LYS A 198 13.49 13.31 15.47
C LYS A 198 12.96 14.26 14.41
N TYR A 199 11.91 13.86 13.70
CA TYR A 199 11.35 14.61 12.58
C TYR A 199 9.84 14.71 12.72
N VAL A 200 9.35 15.95 12.61
CA VAL A 200 7.91 16.27 12.64
C VAL A 200 7.58 17.02 11.36
N LYS A 201 6.61 16.50 10.61
CA LYS A 201 6.11 17.14 9.38
C LYS A 201 4.63 17.47 9.52
N TRP A 202 4.27 18.69 9.11
CA TRP A 202 2.89 19.15 8.98
C TRP A 202 2.59 19.25 7.47
N GLN A 203 1.60 18.50 6.98
CA GLN A 203 1.19 18.47 5.58
C GLN A 203 -0.15 19.17 5.36
#